data_AF-A0A1A8NTL0-F1
#
_entry.id   AF-A0A1A8NTL0-F1
#
_cell.length_a   1.000
_cell.length_b   1.000
_cell.length_c   1.000
_cell.angle_alpha   90.00
_cell.angle_beta   90.00
_cell.angle_gamma   90.00
#
_symmetry.space_group_name_H-M   'P 1'
#
loop_
_entity.id
_entity.type
_entity.pdbx_description
1 polymer ?
#
loop_
_entity_poly.entity_id
_entity_poly.type
_entity_poly.pdbx_seq_one_letter_code
_entity_poly.pdbx_strand_id
1 'polypeptide(L)'
;VLDMSHWLIQQTKEKHRQVFGIVKERIVVTQPCSVIEEVQQGGQCGWGMTSCGPKSHKLASLKENGNLNKDSNVTMEIPTHTTIAYGLIELAIKQDGHFELCLMSDTNGGFEVDGILMAKEPVGVAGAAVKTSGNHVLQQQLEDLRGHFQLL
;
A
#
# COMPACT_ATOMS: atom_id res chain seq x y z
N VAL A 1 -10.89 26.75 7.08
CA VAL A 1 -11.75 26.19 8.14
C VAL A 1 -12.75 25.26 7.48
N LEU A 2 -12.89 24.05 8.01
CA LEU A 2 -13.85 23.05 7.53
C LEU A 2 -15.27 23.42 7.99
N ASP A 3 -16.27 23.12 7.17
CA ASP A 3 -17.67 23.27 7.57
C ASP A 3 -18.09 22.08 8.46
N MET A 4 -18.06 22.30 9.78
CA MET A 4 -18.39 21.26 10.76
C MET A 4 -19.87 20.81 10.71
N SER A 5 -20.73 21.52 9.98
CA SER A 5 -22.11 21.11 9.72
C SER A 5 -22.25 20.26 8.47
N HIS A 6 -21.19 20.10 7.68
CA HIS A 6 -21.21 19.28 6.48
C HIS A 6 -21.45 17.81 6.86
N TRP A 7 -22.41 17.17 6.20
CA TRP A 7 -22.86 15.81 6.52
C TRP A 7 -21.72 14.79 6.57
N LEU A 8 -20.74 14.90 5.66
CA LEU A 8 -19.58 14.01 5.63
C LEU A 8 -18.72 14.15 6.89
N ILE A 9 -18.56 15.38 7.39
CA ILE A 9 -17.77 15.66 8.59
C ILE A 9 -18.48 15.10 9.82
N GLN A 10 -19.80 15.29 9.92
CA GLN A 10 -20.62 14.72 11.00
C GLN A 10 -20.56 13.19 11.01
N GLN A 11 -20.74 12.55 9.85
CA GLN A 11 -20.68 11.08 9.74
C GLN A 11 -19.32 10.50 10.09
N THR A 12 -18.22 11.13 9.66
CA THR A 12 -16.87 10.68 10.00
C THR A 12 -16.59 10.92 11.49
N LYS A 13 -17.07 12.02 12.08
CA LYS A 13 -16.93 12.30 13.52
C LYS A 13 -17.65 11.26 14.39
N GLU A 14 -18.84 10.83 14.00
CA GLU A 14 -19.59 9.76 14.68
C GLU A 14 -18.85 8.40 14.62
N LYS A 15 -18.11 8.14 13.55
CA LYS A 15 -17.32 6.91 13.37
C LYS A 15 -15.90 7.10 13.90
N HIS A 16 -15.67 6.77 15.17
CA HIS A 16 -14.41 7.00 15.91
C HIS A 16 -13.12 6.38 15.33
N ARG A 17 -13.17 5.65 14.22
CA ARG A 17 -12.00 5.05 13.55
C ARG A 17 -11.75 5.60 12.13
N GLN A 18 -12.46 6.65 11.73
CA GLN A 18 -12.29 7.30 10.44
C GLN A 18 -11.59 8.65 10.61
N VAL A 19 -10.57 8.89 9.79
CA VAL A 19 -9.83 10.15 9.74
C VAL A 19 -9.93 10.72 8.32
N PHE A 20 -9.84 12.04 8.19
CA PHE A 20 -9.65 12.66 6.89
C PHE A 20 -8.17 12.72 6.56
N GLY A 21 -7.86 12.62 5.27
CA GLY A 21 -6.51 12.81 4.77
C GLY A 21 -6.51 13.41 3.37
N ILE A 22 -5.40 14.03 3.02
CA ILE A 22 -5.14 14.64 1.72
C ILE A 22 -4.15 13.76 0.97
N VAL A 23 -4.51 13.38 -0.25
CA VAL A 23 -3.57 12.74 -1.17
C VAL A 23 -2.60 13.80 -1.67
N LYS A 24 -1.34 13.71 -1.23
CA LYS A 24 -0.26 14.64 -1.63
C LYS A 24 0.39 14.23 -2.94
N GLU A 25 0.55 12.93 -3.14
CA GLU A 25 1.24 12.38 -4.31
C GLU A 25 0.59 11.07 -4.76
N ARG A 26 0.76 10.74 -6.03
CA ARG A 26 0.22 9.53 -6.63
C ARG A 26 1.16 8.99 -7.72
N ILE A 27 1.24 7.68 -7.80
CA ILE A 27 1.89 6.96 -8.90
C ILE A 27 0.79 6.54 -9.87
N VAL A 28 0.92 6.95 -11.13
CA VAL A 28 -0.09 6.73 -12.16
C VAL A 28 0.49 5.95 -13.34
N VAL A 29 -0.34 5.09 -13.91
CA VAL A 29 -0.05 4.39 -15.17
C VAL A 29 -0.09 5.39 -16.32
N THR A 30 0.99 5.49 -17.11
CA THR A 30 1.11 6.45 -18.21
C THR A 30 0.73 5.88 -19.58
N GLN A 31 0.70 4.55 -19.71
CA GLN A 31 0.31 3.83 -20.91
C GLN A 31 -0.50 2.59 -20.50
N PRO A 32 -1.47 2.12 -21.30
CA PRO A 32 -2.23 0.92 -20.96
C PRO A 32 -1.30 -0.28 -20.80
N CYS A 33 -1.49 -1.09 -19.76
CA CYS A 33 -0.66 -2.27 -19.51
C CYS A 33 -1.51 -3.42 -18.96
N SER A 34 -1.02 -4.66 -19.10
CA SER A 34 -1.71 -5.85 -18.61
C SER A 34 -0.91 -6.52 -17.50
N VAL A 35 -1.62 -7.08 -16.53
CA VAL A 35 -1.05 -7.91 -15.46
C VAL A 35 -1.36 -9.38 -15.76
N ILE A 36 -0.32 -10.20 -15.79
CA ILE A 36 -0.39 -11.64 -16.05
C ILE A 36 0.03 -12.34 -14.78
N GLU A 37 -0.87 -13.13 -14.19
CA GLU A 37 -0.50 -14.01 -13.08
C GLU A 37 0.06 -15.31 -13.63
N GLU A 38 1.36 -15.52 -13.46
CA GLU A 38 1.98 -16.83 -13.72
C GLU A 38 1.69 -17.75 -12.53
N VAL A 39 0.64 -18.56 -12.65
CA VAL A 39 0.40 -19.66 -11.72
C VAL A 39 1.50 -20.70 -11.93
N GLN A 40 2.56 -20.63 -11.13
CA GLN A 40 3.45 -21.77 -10.98
C GLN A 40 2.62 -22.91 -10.39
N GLN A 41 2.33 -23.89 -11.24
CA GLN A 41 1.65 -25.12 -10.84
C GLN A 41 2.40 -25.69 -9.64
N GLY A 42 1.71 -25.75 -8.50
CA GLY A 42 2.29 -25.75 -7.17
C GLY A 42 3.56 -26.56 -7.03
N GLY A 43 4.63 -25.91 -6.56
CA GLY A 43 5.64 -26.60 -5.79
C GLY A 43 4.92 -27.23 -4.61
N GLN A 44 4.72 -28.54 -4.67
CA GLN A 44 4.28 -29.34 -3.55
C GLN A 44 5.28 -29.04 -2.42
N CYS A 45 4.88 -28.25 -1.41
CA CYS A 45 5.55 -28.23 -0.12
C CYS A 45 5.28 -29.58 0.59
N GLY A 46 5.65 -30.66 -0.08
CA GLY A 46 5.78 -31.98 0.48
C GLY A 46 7.19 -32.05 1.03
N TRP A 47 7.27 -32.24 2.34
CA TRP A 47 8.47 -32.70 3.02
C TRP A 47 8.98 -33.96 2.31
N GLY A 48 9.96 -33.78 1.42
CA GLY A 48 10.34 -34.79 0.44
C GLY A 48 11.74 -34.53 -0.09
N MET A 49 12.72 -35.00 0.67
CA MET A 49 14.12 -35.10 0.29
C MET A 49 14.26 -35.77 -1.10
N THR A 50 14.89 -35.12 -2.09
CA THR A 50 15.69 -35.77 -3.16
C THR A 50 16.39 -34.74 -4.09
N SER A 51 17.72 -34.68 -3.93
CA SER A 51 18.76 -34.64 -4.97
C SER A 51 18.65 -33.78 -6.25
N CYS A 52 19.57 -32.81 -6.32
CA CYS A 52 20.50 -32.47 -7.42
C CYS A 52 20.03 -32.43 -8.90
N GLY A 53 20.17 -31.25 -9.51
CA GLY A 53 20.45 -31.09 -10.94
C GLY A 53 20.61 -29.61 -11.35
N PRO A 54 21.67 -29.19 -12.05
CA PRO A 54 21.88 -27.79 -12.41
C PRO A 54 21.07 -27.45 -13.68
N LYS A 55 20.08 -26.55 -13.56
CA LYS A 55 19.38 -26.01 -14.73
C LYS A 55 19.90 -24.61 -15.01
N SER A 56 20.73 -24.56 -16.05
CA SER A 56 21.21 -23.40 -16.79
C SER A 56 20.28 -22.18 -16.75
N HIS A 57 20.84 -21.05 -16.30
CA HIS A 57 20.27 -19.72 -16.42
C HIS A 57 20.00 -19.40 -17.90
N LYS A 58 18.74 -19.46 -18.33
CA LYS A 58 18.32 -18.89 -19.60
C LYS A 58 17.91 -17.45 -19.32
N LEU A 59 18.81 -16.52 -19.63
CA LEU A 59 18.56 -15.08 -19.63
C LEU A 59 17.23 -14.78 -20.34
N ALA A 60 16.30 -14.16 -19.61
CA ALA A 60 15.09 -13.61 -20.19
C ALA A 60 15.46 -12.35 -20.98
N SER A 61 15.52 -12.47 -22.30
CA SER A 61 15.65 -11.33 -23.21
C SER A 61 14.35 -10.53 -23.22
N LEU A 62 14.44 -9.24 -22.93
CA LEU A 62 13.41 -8.25 -23.21
C LEU A 62 13.08 -8.28 -24.71
N LYS A 63 11.90 -8.80 -25.07
CA LYS A 63 11.46 -8.91 -26.47
C LYS A 63 10.56 -7.72 -26.79
N GLU A 64 11.08 -6.82 -27.61
CA GLU A 64 10.36 -5.70 -28.19
C GLU A 64 9.40 -6.18 -29.30
N ASN A 65 8.13 -5.81 -29.13
CA ASN A 65 7.00 -5.69 -30.08
C ASN A 65 6.85 -6.66 -31.27
N GLY A 66 5.65 -7.24 -31.38
CA GLY A 66 5.09 -7.68 -32.66
C GLY A 66 4.28 -8.98 -32.60
N ASN A 67 2.95 -8.84 -32.63
CA ASN A 67 1.94 -9.89 -32.81
C ASN A 67 1.91 -10.99 -31.72
N LEU A 68 1.20 -10.72 -30.63
CA LEU A 68 0.86 -11.74 -29.63
C LEU A 68 -0.45 -12.43 -30.04
N ASN A 69 -0.32 -13.65 -30.55
CA ASN A 69 -1.41 -14.60 -30.67
C ASN A 69 -2.06 -14.76 -29.28
N LYS A 70 -3.36 -14.49 -29.19
CA LYS A 70 -4.19 -14.66 -27.99
C LYS A 70 -4.14 -16.11 -27.49
N ASP A 71 -3.40 -16.38 -26.43
CA ASP A 71 -3.73 -17.42 -25.43
C ASP A 71 -2.76 -17.40 -24.22
N SER A 72 -2.31 -16.22 -23.79
CA SER A 72 -1.64 -16.09 -22.48
C SER A 72 -2.65 -15.59 -21.46
N ASN A 73 -2.65 -16.21 -20.28
CA ASN A 73 -3.45 -15.91 -19.09
C ASN A 73 -3.40 -14.42 -18.65
N VAL A 74 -4.00 -13.49 -19.41
CA VAL A 74 -4.16 -12.09 -19.01
C VAL A 74 -5.24 -12.05 -17.94
N THR A 75 -4.83 -11.82 -16.70
CA THR A 75 -5.75 -11.81 -15.55
C THR A 75 -6.40 -10.43 -15.37
N MET A 76 -5.76 -9.34 -15.84
CA MET A 76 -6.30 -7.98 -15.73
C MET A 76 -5.63 -6.98 -16.70
N GLU A 77 -6.41 -6.03 -17.26
CA GLU A 77 -5.91 -4.86 -17.99
C GLU A 77 -6.01 -3.60 -17.12
N ILE A 78 -4.99 -2.74 -17.15
CA ILE A 78 -4.92 -1.47 -16.43
C ILE A 78 -4.87 -0.31 -17.44
N PRO A 79 -5.90 0.54 -17.49
CA PRO A 79 -5.94 1.71 -18.37
C PRO A 79 -4.94 2.80 -17.97
N THR A 80 -4.64 3.68 -18.92
CA THR A 80 -3.89 4.92 -18.66
C THR A 80 -4.57 5.79 -17.60
N HIS A 81 -3.77 6.52 -16.84
CA HIS A 81 -4.15 7.40 -15.73
C HIS A 81 -4.75 6.69 -14.50
N THR A 82 -4.63 5.36 -14.42
CA THR A 82 -4.97 4.62 -13.20
C THR A 82 -3.93 4.92 -12.11
N THR A 83 -4.38 5.36 -10.93
CA THR A 83 -3.52 5.49 -9.74
C THR A 83 -3.25 4.11 -9.14
N ILE A 84 -1.99 3.71 -9.05
CA ILE A 84 -1.58 2.41 -8.49
C ILE A 84 -1.04 2.52 -7.05
N ALA A 85 -0.61 3.72 -6.64
CA ALA A 85 -0.21 4.01 -5.27
C ALA A 85 -0.38 5.51 -4.99
N TYR A 86 -0.50 5.87 -3.71
CA TYR A 86 -0.65 7.25 -3.28
C TYR A 86 0.03 7.50 -1.93
N GLY A 87 0.51 8.73 -1.73
CA GLY A 87 0.95 9.24 -0.44
C GLY A 87 -0.16 10.07 0.20
N LEU A 88 -0.53 9.72 1.44
CA LEU A 88 -1.59 10.35 2.22
C LEU A 88 -0.99 11.15 3.39
N ILE A 89 -1.53 12.34 3.65
CA ILE A 89 -1.28 13.09 4.88
C ILE A 89 -2.59 13.20 5.64
N GLU A 90 -2.63 12.73 6.88
CA GLU A 90 -3.82 12.82 7.72
C GLU A 90 -4.07 14.25 8.23
N LEU A 91 -5.32 14.55 8.58
CA LEU A 91 -5.75 15.83 9.14
C LEU A 91 -6.09 15.68 10.62
N ALA A 92 -5.50 16.54 11.46
CA ALA A 92 -5.96 16.76 12.83
C ALA A 92 -6.95 17.95 12.82
N ILE A 93 -8.21 17.69 13.13
CA ILE A 93 -9.32 18.65 12.99
C ILE A 93 -9.79 19.08 14.38
N LYS A 94 -9.69 20.38 14.66
CA LYS A 94 -10.17 21.04 15.88
C LYS A 94 -11.67 21.19 15.86
N GLN A 95 -12.27 21.41 17.03
CA GLN A 95 -13.73 21.53 17.17
C GLN A 95 -14.33 22.69 16.37
N ASP A 96 -13.56 23.76 16.17
CA ASP A 96 -13.93 24.95 15.40
C ASP A 96 -13.75 24.77 13.88
N GLY A 97 -13.30 23.59 13.43
CA GLY A 97 -13.04 23.27 12.04
C GLY A 97 -11.70 23.76 11.51
N HIS A 98 -10.85 24.39 12.34
CA HIS A 98 -9.45 24.53 11.98
C HIS A 98 -8.78 23.16 11.95
N PHE A 99 -7.78 23.00 11.08
CA PHE A 99 -7.09 21.72 10.96
C PHE A 99 -5.60 21.93 10.72
N GLU A 100 -4.84 20.90 11.06
CA GLU A 100 -3.40 20.81 10.85
C GLU A 100 -3.07 19.55 10.05
N LEU A 101 -1.98 19.60 9.30
CA LEU A 101 -1.44 18.46 8.57
C LEU A 101 -0.56 17.64 9.51
N CYS A 102 -0.84 16.35 9.64
CA CYS A 102 -0.03 15.43 10.44
C CYS A 102 1.27 15.09 9.70
N LEU A 103 2.29 15.94 9.83
CA LEU A 103 3.57 15.78 9.13
C LEU A 103 4.56 14.88 9.89
N MET A 104 4.40 14.76 11.21
CA MET A 104 5.30 14.00 12.06
C MET A 104 4.68 12.63 12.39
N SER A 105 5.53 11.62 12.56
CA SER A 105 5.08 10.24 12.84
C SER A 105 4.42 10.06 14.20
N ASP A 106 4.56 11.03 15.11
CA ASP A 106 3.92 11.07 16.42
C ASP A 106 2.62 11.86 16.44
N THR A 107 2.25 12.49 15.31
CA THR A 107 0.97 13.18 15.12
C THR A 107 -0.03 12.25 14.45
N ASN A 108 -1.14 11.96 15.14
CA ASN A 108 -2.26 11.20 14.58
C ASN A 108 -3.32 12.16 14.05
N GLY A 109 -3.93 11.84 12.90
CA GLY A 109 -5.12 12.54 12.42
C GLY A 109 -6.38 12.17 13.21
N GLY A 110 -7.46 12.86 12.89
CA GLY A 110 -8.76 12.67 13.50
C GLY A 110 -9.35 13.96 14.05
N PHE A 111 -10.45 13.81 14.78
CA PHE A 111 -11.13 14.93 15.42
C PHE A 111 -10.64 15.11 16.86
N GLU A 112 -10.51 16.36 17.26
CA GLU A 112 -10.32 16.73 18.65
C GLU A 112 -11.48 16.21 19.52
N VAL A 113 -11.14 15.52 20.60
CA VAL A 113 -12.08 14.95 21.58
C VAL A 113 -12.01 15.79 22.85
N ASP A 114 -13.17 16.23 23.36
CA ASP A 114 -13.25 16.85 24.68
C ASP A 114 -12.78 15.85 25.76
N GLY A 115 -11.76 16.25 26.51
CA GLY A 115 -10.86 15.35 27.21
C GLY A 115 -11.52 14.33 28.16
N ILE A 116 -11.14 13.07 27.97
CA ILE A 116 -10.63 12.19 29.02
C ILE A 116 -9.32 11.63 28.45
N LEU A 117 -8.24 11.70 29.24
CA LEU A 117 -6.94 11.12 28.93
C LEU A 117 -7.07 9.60 28.77
N MET A 118 -7.56 9.16 27.61
CA MET A 118 -7.35 7.81 27.16
C MET A 118 -5.88 7.78 26.75
N ALA A 119 -5.11 6.99 27.50
CA ALA A 119 -3.69 6.81 27.31
C ALA A 119 -3.36 6.69 25.82
N LYS A 120 -2.23 7.29 25.47
CA LYS A 120 -1.57 7.31 24.16
C LYS A 120 -1.44 5.90 23.58
N GLU A 121 -2.53 5.31 23.12
CA GLU A 121 -2.51 4.11 22.30
C GLU A 121 -2.29 4.58 20.85
N PRO A 122 -1.19 4.15 20.20
CA PRO A 122 -0.99 4.43 18.80
C PRO A 122 -1.97 3.55 18.02
N VAL A 123 -3.21 3.99 17.90
CA VAL A 123 -4.13 3.47 16.89
C VAL A 123 -3.75 4.15 15.58
N GLY A 124 -2.58 3.74 15.07
CA GLY A 124 -2.12 4.11 13.75
C GLY A 124 -2.99 3.43 12.70
N VAL A 125 -3.22 4.17 11.61
CA VAL A 125 -3.70 3.76 10.29
C VAL A 125 -5.00 2.93 10.30
N ALA A 126 -5.95 3.27 9.44
CA ALA A 126 -7.10 2.43 9.12
C ALA A 126 -6.71 1.15 8.33
N GLY A 127 -5.69 0.44 8.81
CA GLY A 127 -5.18 -0.83 8.32
C GLY A 127 -4.57 -1.58 9.51
N ALA A 128 -5.33 -2.54 10.03
CA ALA A 128 -4.96 -3.59 11.00
C ALA A 128 -4.17 -3.17 12.27
N ALA A 129 -4.61 -3.69 13.42
CA ALA A 129 -3.84 -3.59 14.67
C ALA A 129 -2.39 -4.05 14.45
N VAL A 130 -1.43 -3.18 14.73
CA VAL A 130 0.00 -3.50 14.72
C VAL A 130 0.26 -4.52 15.83
N LYS A 131 0.15 -5.80 15.48
CA LYS A 131 0.87 -6.85 16.21
C LYS A 131 2.33 -6.74 15.77
N THR A 132 3.18 -6.28 16.68
CA THR A 132 4.64 -6.07 16.53
C THR A 132 5.45 -7.33 16.19
N SER A 133 4.81 -8.41 15.76
CA SER A 133 5.47 -9.69 15.47
C SER A 133 5.79 -9.91 13.98
N GLY A 134 5.26 -9.09 13.06
CA GLY A 134 5.40 -9.30 11.60
C GLY A 134 6.50 -8.48 10.90
N ASN A 135 7.06 -7.47 11.57
CA ASN A 135 7.94 -6.49 10.91
C ASN A 135 9.35 -7.01 10.60
N HIS A 136 9.82 -8.04 11.30
CA HIS A 136 11.17 -8.58 11.09
C HIS A 136 11.32 -9.21 9.69
N VAL A 137 10.29 -9.91 9.22
CA VAL A 137 10.31 -10.58 7.91
C VAL A 137 10.34 -9.56 6.78
N LEU A 138 9.51 -8.51 6.87
CA LEU A 138 9.46 -7.47 5.85
C LEU A 138 10.77 -6.66 5.81
N GLN A 139 11.36 -6.34 6.95
CA GLN A 139 12.67 -5.68 7.00
C GLN A 139 13.76 -6.54 6.36
N GLN A 140 13.76 -7.84 6.64
CA GLN A 140 14.75 -8.76 6.07
C GLN A 140 14.59 -8.88 4.54
N GLN A 141 13.36 -8.96 4.03
CA GLN A 141 13.11 -8.98 2.58
C GLN A 141 13.50 -7.65 1.91
N LEU A 142 13.31 -6.51 2.58
CA LEU A 142 13.71 -5.21 2.04
C LEU A 142 15.24 -5.09 1.96
N GLU A 143 15.95 -5.62 2.96
CA GLU A 143 17.41 -5.63 2.99
C GLU A 143 17.99 -6.54 1.90
N ASP A 144 17.39 -7.71 1.67
CA ASP A 144 17.76 -8.63 0.58
C ASP A 144 17.56 -7.97 -0.81
N LEU A 145 16.54 -7.11 -0.95
CA LEU A 145 16.24 -6.42 -2.21
C LEU A 145 17.06 -5.12 -2.40
N ARG A 146 17.80 -4.67 -1.38
CA ARG A 146 18.52 -3.38 -1.37
C ARG A 146 19.50 -3.20 -2.54
N GLY A 147 20.18 -4.27 -2.95
CA GLY A 147 21.13 -4.24 -4.07
C GLY A 147 20.48 -3.98 -5.43
N HIS A 148 19.19 -4.28 -5.58
CA HIS A 148 18.46 -4.08 -6.84
C HIS A 148 18.05 -2.61 -7.06
N PHE A 149 18.02 -1.80 -6.00
CA PHE A 149 17.65 -0.38 -6.08
C PHE A 149 18.85 0.56 -6.27
N GLN A 150 20.09 0.06 -6.20
CA GLN A 150 21.32 0.85 -6.37
C GLN A 150 21.72 1.08 -7.85
N LEU A 151 20.93 0.58 -8.80
CA LEU A 151 21.15 0.72 -10.25
C LEU A 151 20.23 1.75 -10.92
N LEU A 152 19.58 2.60 -10.13
CA LEU A 152 18.88 3.81 -10.59
C LEU A 152 19.72 5.05 -10.25
#